data_AF-A0A952DDE5-F1
#
_entry.id   AF-A0A952DDE5-F1
#
_cell.length_a   1.000
_cell.length_b   1.000
_cell.length_c   1.000
_cell.angle_alpha   90.00
_cell.angle_beta   90.00
_cell.angle_gamma   90.00
#
_symmetry.space_group_name_H-M   'P 1'
#
loop_
_entity.id
_entity.type
_entity.pdbx_description
1 polymer ?
#
loop_
_entity_poly.entity_id
_entity_poly.type
_entity_poly.pdbx_seq_one_letter_code
_entity_poly.pdbx_strand_id
1 'polypeptide(L)'
;INESINISPIAGSSTEMHIQGDSIIITLYAKFYTTALGEYYASAFLLENNINLPQAGIADPSFRHNFVLRETTSTSAYGDLIAESGISDRTSFKRRYAIAKQANWQTNNMRVISVIWKREGSRFVFINASSQ
;
A
#
# COMPACT_ATOMS: atom_id res chain seq x y z
N ILE A 1 27.26 -28.15 6.74
CA ILE A 1 26.46 -27.23 7.60
C ILE A 1 25.81 -26.21 6.69
N ASN A 2 24.50 -26.35 6.44
CA ASN A 2 23.73 -25.33 5.74
C ASN A 2 23.41 -24.23 6.75
N GLU A 3 24.15 -23.12 6.71
CA GLU A 3 23.76 -21.94 7.46
C GLU A 3 22.45 -21.39 6.89
N SER A 4 21.41 -21.38 7.73
CA SER A 4 20.19 -20.65 7.43
C SER A 4 20.47 -19.16 7.65
N ILE A 5 20.47 -18.38 6.58
CA ILE A 5 20.55 -16.92 6.69
C ILE A 5 19.19 -16.44 7.16
N ASN A 6 19.11 -16.03 8.43
CA ASN A 6 17.90 -15.52 9.03
C ASN A 6 17.75 -14.02 8.73
N ILE A 7 17.19 -13.69 7.56
CA ILE A 7 16.88 -12.31 7.17
C ILE A 7 15.56 -11.87 7.82
N SER A 8 15.63 -11.31 9.03
CA SER A 8 14.46 -10.68 9.64
C SER A 8 14.08 -9.41 8.86
N PRO A 9 12.78 -9.17 8.57
CA PRO A 9 12.36 -7.95 7.88
C PRO A 9 12.64 -6.73 8.76
N ILE A 10 13.10 -5.62 8.16
CA ILE A 10 13.33 -4.35 8.87
C ILE A 10 12.00 -3.78 9.38
N ALA A 11 10.98 -3.82 8.52
CA ALA A 11 9.65 -3.31 8.81
C ALA A 11 8.58 -4.12 8.07
N GLY A 12 7.34 -4.02 8.54
CA GLY A 12 6.15 -4.62 7.93
C GLY A 12 4.98 -3.67 7.97
N SER A 13 4.03 -3.87 7.07
CA SER A 13 2.79 -3.11 7.01
C SER A 13 1.57 -4.02 6.93
N SER A 14 0.41 -3.48 7.26
CA SER A 14 -0.89 -4.10 7.01
C SER A 14 -1.95 -3.02 6.78
N THR A 15 -3.10 -3.42 6.24
CA THR A 15 -4.23 -2.52 6.03
C THR A 15 -5.54 -3.12 6.51
N GLU A 16 -6.46 -2.23 6.87
CA GLU A 16 -7.88 -2.53 7.08
C GLU A 16 -8.70 -1.62 6.18
N MET A 17 -9.65 -2.19 5.43
CA MET A 17 -10.57 -1.45 4.58
C MET A 17 -12.02 -1.61 5.05
N HIS A 18 -12.74 -0.49 5.20
CA HIS A 18 -14.17 -0.49 5.53
C HIS A 18 -14.92 0.53 4.67
N ILE A 19 -16.11 0.16 4.20
CA ILE A 19 -17.02 1.10 3.54
C ILE A 19 -17.87 1.80 4.61
N GLN A 20 -17.86 3.13 4.60
CA GLN A 20 -18.66 3.96 5.50
C GLN A 20 -19.41 5.02 4.67
N GLY A 21 -20.68 4.74 4.35
CA GLY A 21 -21.49 5.59 3.47
C GLY A 21 -20.88 5.71 2.06
N ASP A 22 -20.50 6.93 1.69
CA ASP A 22 -19.86 7.24 0.41
C ASP A 22 -18.33 7.35 0.50
N SER A 23 -17.75 6.84 1.59
CA SER A 23 -16.31 6.78 1.77
C SER A 23 -15.81 5.34 1.90
N ILE A 24 -14.65 5.09 1.29
CA ILE A 24 -13.81 3.93 1.55
C ILE A 24 -12.78 4.38 2.58
N ILE A 25 -12.85 3.79 3.76
CA ILE A 25 -11.93 4.07 4.87
C ILE A 25 -10.81 3.05 4.80
N ILE A 26 -9.58 3.54 4.70
CA ILE A 26 -8.37 2.72 4.73
C ILE A 26 -7.58 3.08 5.98
N THR A 27 -7.28 2.09 6.79
CA THR A 27 -6.35 2.23 7.91
C THR A 27 -5.07 1.49 7.57
N LEU A 28 -3.97 2.23 7.49
CA LEU A 28 -2.62 1.72 7.28
C LEU A 28 -1.93 1.56 8.63
N TYR A 29 -1.37 0.38 8.86
CA TYR A 29 -0.50 0.07 9.98
C TYR A 29 0.91 -0.20 9.47
N ALA A 30 1.92 0.28 10.18
CA ALA A 30 3.32 -0.05 9.93
C ALA A 30 4.03 -0.34 11.25
N LYS A 31 4.97 -1.28 11.24
CA LYS A 31 5.79 -1.62 12.41
C LYS A 31 7.23 -1.89 11.99
N PHE A 32 8.17 -1.33 12.73
CA PHE A 32 9.59 -1.64 12.62
C PHE A 32 9.94 -2.78 13.57
N TYR A 33 10.69 -3.76 13.08
CA TYR A 33 11.13 -4.92 13.87
C TYR A 33 12.59 -4.80 14.28
N THR A 34 13.34 -3.92 13.63
CA THR A 34 14.73 -3.59 13.95
C THR A 34 14.89 -2.07 13.97
N THR A 35 15.87 -1.58 14.73
CA THR A 35 16.28 -0.17 14.63
C THR A 35 16.76 0.11 13.21
N ALA A 36 16.31 1.23 12.63
CA ALA A 36 16.63 1.61 11.27
C ALA A 36 17.00 3.09 11.20
N LEU A 37 17.85 3.47 10.24
CA LEU A 37 18.32 4.84 10.03
C LEU A 37 17.83 5.38 8.69
N GLY A 38 17.61 6.69 8.64
CA GLY A 38 17.16 7.44 7.47
C GLY A 38 15.66 7.65 7.41
N GLU A 39 15.22 8.17 6.26
CA GLU A 39 13.82 8.52 6.02
C GLU A 39 13.03 7.32 5.50
N TYR A 40 11.91 7.02 6.16
CA TYR A 40 10.96 5.99 5.74
C TYR A 40 9.58 6.58 5.53
N TYR A 41 8.91 6.07 4.50
CA TYR A 41 7.57 6.49 4.09
C TYR A 41 6.67 5.28 3.95
N ALA A 42 5.37 5.45 4.15
CA ALA A 42 4.41 4.41 3.87
C ALA A 42 3.16 4.92 3.16
N SER A 43 2.74 4.16 2.14
CA SER A 43 1.55 4.43 1.34
C SER A 43 0.59 3.25 1.39
N ALA A 44 -0.69 3.53 1.16
CA ALA A 44 -1.67 2.53 0.76
C ALA A 44 -2.26 2.90 -0.61
N PHE A 45 -2.45 1.89 -1.43
CA PHE A 45 -2.98 1.98 -2.79
C PHE A 45 -4.30 1.23 -2.84
N LEU A 46 -5.36 1.93 -3.25
CA LEU A 46 -6.65 1.33 -3.51
C LEU A 46 -6.66 0.83 -4.96
N LEU A 47 -6.89 -0.46 -5.13
CA LEU A 47 -7.00 -1.10 -6.44
C LEU A 47 -8.40 -1.67 -6.63
N GLU A 48 -8.83 -1.77 -7.88
CA GLU A 48 -10.05 -2.47 -8.25
C GLU A 48 -9.73 -3.62 -9.20
N ASN A 49 -10.19 -4.82 -8.84
CA ASN A 49 -10.02 -6.02 -9.63
C ASN A 49 -11.23 -6.27 -10.54
N ASN A 50 -11.07 -7.14 -11.54
CA ASN A 50 -12.18 -7.65 -12.35
C ASN A 50 -13.07 -6.56 -13.00
N ILE A 51 -12.45 -5.48 -13.50
CA ILE A 51 -13.18 -4.40 -14.17
C ILE A 51 -13.52 -4.84 -15.59
N ASN A 52 -14.81 -4.85 -15.92
CA ASN A 52 -15.29 -5.13 -17.26
C ASN A 52 -15.44 -3.82 -18.05
N LEU A 53 -14.34 -3.35 -18.63
CA LEU A 53 -14.31 -2.20 -19.54
C LEU A 53 -13.57 -2.56 -20.83
N PRO A 54 -13.90 -1.93 -21.97
CA PRO A 54 -13.22 -2.18 -23.24
C PRO A 54 -11.72 -1.80 -23.18
N GLN A 55 -10.87 -2.65 -23.75
CA GLN A 55 -9.44 -2.39 -23.95
C GLN A 55 -9.15 -2.28 -25.45
N ALA A 56 -8.52 -1.19 -25.86
CA ALA A 56 -8.11 -1.00 -27.26
C ALA A 56 -7.21 -2.16 -27.70
N GLY A 57 -7.53 -2.76 -28.86
CA GLY A 57 -6.82 -3.92 -29.39
C GLY A 57 -7.30 -5.28 -28.85
N ILE A 58 -8.30 -5.32 -27.97
CA ILE A 58 -8.88 -6.55 -27.43
C ILE A 58 -10.34 -6.66 -27.87
N ALA A 59 -10.66 -7.68 -28.66
CA ALA A 59 -12.02 -7.96 -29.12
C ALA A 59 -12.83 -8.88 -28.18
N ASP A 60 -12.17 -9.48 -27.19
CA ASP A 60 -12.79 -10.43 -26.26
C ASP A 60 -13.70 -9.69 -25.26
N PRO A 61 -15.04 -9.92 -25.29
CA PRO A 61 -15.98 -9.29 -24.36
C PRO A 61 -15.85 -9.84 -22.91
N SER A 62 -15.13 -10.94 -22.71
CA SER A 62 -14.83 -11.50 -21.40
C SER A 62 -13.56 -10.90 -20.78
N PHE A 63 -12.85 -10.01 -21.48
CA PHE A 63 -11.67 -9.33 -20.95
C PHE A 63 -11.97 -8.56 -19.66
N ARG A 64 -11.07 -8.64 -18.69
CA ARG A 64 -11.16 -7.96 -17.40
C ARG A 64 -9.83 -7.31 -17.06
N HIS A 65 -9.87 -6.04 -16.67
CA HIS A 65 -8.69 -5.41 -16.08
C HIS A 65 -8.56 -5.86 -14.63
N ASN A 66 -7.37 -6.34 -14.27
CA ASN A 66 -7.07 -6.85 -12.93
C ASN A 66 -6.20 -5.85 -12.17
N PHE A 67 -6.50 -5.68 -10.88
CA PHE A 67 -5.74 -4.84 -9.94
C PHE A 67 -5.40 -3.44 -10.48
N VAL A 68 -6.37 -2.74 -11.06
CA VAL A 68 -6.18 -1.37 -11.55
C VAL A 68 -6.07 -0.42 -10.38
N LEU A 69 -4.99 0.36 -10.32
CA LEU A 69 -4.83 1.43 -9.34
C LEU A 69 -5.94 2.48 -9.53
N ARG A 70 -6.74 2.69 -8.49
CA ARG A 70 -7.79 3.71 -8.45
C ARG A 70 -7.32 4.97 -7.75
N GLU A 71 -6.77 4.83 -6.56
CA GLU A 71 -6.36 5.95 -5.71
C GLU A 71 -5.18 5.60 -4.81
N THR A 72 -4.53 6.63 -4.30
CA THR A 72 -3.48 6.56 -3.27
C THR A 72 -3.95 7.29 -2.02
N THR A 73 -3.56 6.79 -0.84
CA THR A 73 -3.90 7.44 0.43
C THR A 73 -3.10 8.70 0.72
N SER A 74 -2.04 8.98 -0.04
CA SER A 74 -1.20 10.16 0.09
C SER A 74 -1.12 10.94 -1.21
N THR A 75 -0.88 12.24 -1.13
CA THR A 75 -0.59 13.10 -2.30
C THR A 75 0.73 12.74 -2.97
N SER A 76 1.60 11.99 -2.28
CA SER A 76 2.83 11.41 -2.82
C SER A 76 2.62 9.97 -3.24
N ALA A 77 3.21 9.56 -4.36
CA ALA A 77 3.26 8.15 -4.78
C ALA A 77 3.97 7.24 -3.76
N TYR A 78 4.80 7.81 -2.87
CA TYR A 78 5.57 7.07 -1.87
C TYR A 78 4.95 7.12 -0.48
N GLY A 79 3.81 7.81 -0.33
CA GLY A 79 3.12 7.90 0.94
C GLY A 79 3.62 8.99 1.86
N ASP A 80 3.26 8.85 3.14
CA ASP A 80 3.56 9.84 4.17
C ASP A 80 4.81 9.42 4.95
N LEU A 81 5.55 10.41 5.45
CA LEU A 81 6.71 10.19 6.31
C LEU A 81 6.30 9.47 7.60
N ILE A 82 7.00 8.39 7.92
CA ILE A 82 6.85 7.61 9.16
C ILE A 82 8.14 7.54 9.99
N ALA A 83 9.30 7.84 9.41
CA ALA A 83 10.55 8.08 10.15
C ALA A 83 11.40 9.11 9.39
N GLU A 84 12.00 10.07 10.08
CA GLU A 84 12.75 11.18 9.45
C GLU A 84 14.27 10.94 9.42
N SER A 85 14.88 10.61 10.57
CA SER A 85 16.32 10.38 10.67
C SER A 85 16.68 8.96 11.12
N GLY A 86 15.70 8.24 11.65
CA GLY A 86 15.81 6.88 12.12
C GLY A 86 14.64 6.55 13.03
N ILE A 87 14.59 5.29 13.45
CA ILE A 87 13.49 4.75 14.23
C ILE A 87 13.94 3.55 15.04
N SER A 88 13.51 3.49 16.31
CA SER A 88 13.76 2.34 17.17
C SER A 88 12.96 1.12 16.71
N ASP A 89 13.48 -0.06 17.04
CA ASP A 89 12.73 -1.30 16.92
C ASP A 89 11.40 -1.22 17.68
N ARG A 90 10.45 -2.06 17.27
CA ARG A 90 9.10 -2.21 17.84
C ARG A 90 8.20 -0.97 17.74
N THR A 91 8.67 0.14 17.18
CA THR A 91 7.85 1.33 16.90
C THR A 91 6.76 1.02 15.88
N SER A 92 5.56 1.56 16.09
CA SER A 92 4.40 1.30 15.24
C SER A 92 3.65 2.60 14.88
N PHE A 93 3.05 2.61 13.70
CA PHE A 93 2.28 3.72 13.14
C PHE A 93 0.88 3.27 12.77
N LYS A 94 -0.04 4.22 12.88
CA LYS A 94 -1.41 4.09 12.39
C LYS A 94 -1.77 5.36 11.64
N ARG A 95 -2.17 5.23 10.39
CA ARG A 95 -2.72 6.31 9.58
C ARG A 95 -4.09 5.90 9.06
N ARG A 96 -5.05 6.83 9.10
CA ARG A 96 -6.41 6.60 8.63
C ARG A 96 -6.72 7.60 7.54
N TYR A 97 -7.27 7.08 6.44
CA TYR A 97 -7.58 7.83 5.24
C TYR A 97 -9.03 7.58 4.84
N ALA A 98 -9.64 8.58 4.21
CA ALA A 98 -10.97 8.48 3.64
C ALA A 98 -10.87 8.83 2.14
N ILE A 99 -11.27 7.88 1.30
CA ILE A 99 -11.34 8.06 -0.15
C ILE A 99 -12.82 8.15 -0.53
N ALA A 100 -13.19 9.20 -1.26
CA ALA A 100 -14.54 9.33 -1.78
C ALA A 100 -14.82 8.22 -2.82
N LYS A 101 -15.91 7.47 -2.61
CA LYS A 101 -16.35 6.41 -3.51
C LYS A 101 -16.87 7.01 -4.81
N GLN A 102 -16.41 6.48 -5.94
CA GLN A 102 -16.93 6.85 -7.26
C GLN A 102 -18.07 5.89 -7.67
N ALA A 103 -19.07 6.42 -8.37
CA ALA A 103 -20.28 5.67 -8.72
C ALA A 103 -20.03 4.44 -9.61
N ASN A 104 -18.96 4.46 -10.41
CA ASN A 104 -18.60 3.36 -11.31
C ASN A 104 -17.70 2.28 -10.66
N TRP A 105 -17.28 2.47 -9.41
CA TRP A 105 -16.40 1.50 -8.75
C TRP A 105 -17.18 0.36 -8.09
N GLN A 106 -16.70 -0.86 -8.28
CA GLN A 106 -17.24 -2.06 -7.64
C GLN A 106 -16.52 -2.33 -6.33
N THR A 107 -17.08 -1.87 -5.20
CA THR A 107 -16.41 -1.96 -3.88
C THR A 107 -16.08 -3.39 -3.45
N ASN A 108 -16.87 -4.38 -3.84
CA ASN A 108 -16.58 -5.80 -3.55
C ASN A 108 -15.31 -6.32 -4.28
N ASN A 109 -14.91 -5.65 -5.34
CA ASN A 109 -13.70 -5.96 -6.09
C ASN A 109 -12.50 -5.12 -5.66
N MET A 110 -12.66 -4.25 -4.66
CA MET A 110 -11.55 -3.42 -4.19
C MET A 110 -10.58 -4.20 -3.33
N ARG A 111 -9.30 -3.87 -3.47
CA ARG A 111 -8.18 -4.40 -2.70
C ARG A 111 -7.29 -3.26 -2.27
N VAL A 112 -6.56 -3.44 -1.17
CA VAL A 112 -5.60 -2.46 -0.70
C VAL A 112 -4.23 -3.09 -0.62
N ILE A 113 -3.24 -2.40 -1.19
CA ILE A 113 -1.83 -2.74 -1.03
C ILE A 113 -1.17 -1.63 -0.22
N SER A 114 -0.50 -1.98 0.88
CA SER A 114 0.41 -1.07 1.57
C SER A 114 1.85 -1.30 1.16
N VAL A 115 2.64 -0.23 1.10
CA VAL A 115 4.07 -0.29 0.79
C VAL A 115 4.84 0.60 1.75
N ILE A 116 5.98 0.10 2.23
CA ILE A 116 6.98 0.87 2.97
C ILE A 116 8.16 1.14 2.04
N TRP A 117 8.56 2.41 1.98
CA TRP A 117 9.69 2.89 1.22
C TRP A 117 10.76 3.47 2.14
N LYS A 118 12.03 3.34 1.75
CA LYS A 118 13.14 4.10 2.32
C LYS A 118 13.64 5.10 1.27
N ARG A 119 13.84 6.35 1.65
CA ARG A 119 14.45 7.33 0.75
C ARG A 119 15.96 7.22 0.80
N GLU A 120 16.59 7.16 -0.37
CA GLU A 120 18.04 7.16 -0.56
C GLU A 120 18.39 8.24 -1.60
N GLY A 121 18.75 9.43 -1.11
CA GLY A 121 18.93 10.62 -1.94
C GLY A 121 17.62 11.02 -2.63
N SER A 122 17.60 10.94 -3.97
CA SER A 122 16.42 11.21 -4.79
C SER A 122 15.58 9.96 -5.12
N ARG A 123 15.99 8.78 -4.67
CA ARG A 123 15.32 7.50 -4.98
C ARG A 123 14.55 6.99 -3.77
N PHE A 124 13.47 6.25 -4.04
CA PHE A 124 12.71 5.52 -3.03
C PHE A 124 12.91 4.02 -3.25
N VAL A 125 13.48 3.35 -2.26
CA VAL A 125 13.78 1.92 -2.27
C VAL A 125 12.66 1.17 -1.57
N PHE A 126 12.17 0.11 -2.21
CA PHE A 126 11.17 -0.78 -1.64
C PHE A 126 11.71 -1.49 -0.40
N ILE A 127 10.96 -1.50 0.69
CA ILE A 127 11.31 -2.20 1.92
C ILE A 127 10.41 -3.40 2.15
N ASN A 128 9.10 -3.19 2.12
CA ASN A 128 8.12 -4.25 2.31
C ASN A 128 6.76 -3.82 1.75
N ALA A 129 5.91 -4.78 1.42
CA ALA A 129 4.52 -4.55 1.09
C ALA A 129 3.62 -5.63 1.67
N SER A 130 2.36 -5.27 1.87
CA SER A 130 1.31 -6.20 2.23
C SER A 130 0.07 -5.92 1.39
N SER A 131 -0.69 -6.95 1.09
CA SER A 131 -1.95 -6.87 0.37
C SER A 131 -3.03 -7.57 1.18
N GLN A 132 -4.22 -6.98 1.23
CA GLN A 132 -5.44 -7.59 1.76
C GLN A 132 -6.46 -7.81 0.65
#